data_AF-A0A7C3QD46-F1
#
_entry.id   AF-A0A7C3QD46-F1
#
_cell.length_a   1.000
_cell.length_b   1.000
_cell.length_c   1.000
_cell.angle_alpha   90.00
_cell.angle_beta   90.00
_cell.angle_gamma   90.00
#
_symmetry.space_group_name_H-M   'P 1'
#
loop_
_entity.id
_entity.type
_entity.pdbx_description
1 polymer ?
#
loop_
_entity_poly.entity_id
_entity_poly.type
_entity_poly.pdbx_seq_one_letter_code
_entity_poly.pdbx_strand_id
1 'polypeptide(L)'
;MIASERVIVPVETSFFSLQGLSKLAETVQIIGERVGHNIDVKVLPTKFDRRTSYSKEVLGKIYERFRELSFTTVINLNEKLREATSLGLPITEYAPDSTGFKDYLNLAREVMALEREEEPLAVPETPLGPQVVCGVLFNVRAPYAREVKLAGDFNQWVPDRDVLTIRDEQGLWKKFVLLPKGSYHYKFLIDDEWKEDPHNPIVSGAQNGLTSSLITVEEVTLPLLKAVIPVGTTPSPNTQR
;
A
#
# COMPACT_ATOMS: atom_id res chain seq x y z
N MET A 1 3.88 10.21 -7.51
CA MET A 1 2.44 9.90 -7.43
C MET A 1 2.20 8.40 -7.49
N ILE A 2 2.64 7.67 -8.54
CA ILE A 2 2.39 6.21 -8.64
C ILE A 2 3.14 5.38 -7.57
N ALA A 3 4.20 5.91 -6.96
CA ALA A 3 4.93 5.27 -5.85
C ALA A 3 4.46 5.72 -4.45
N SER A 4 3.33 6.42 -4.35
CA SER A 4 2.85 7.01 -3.09
C SER A 4 1.39 6.61 -2.85
N GLU A 5 1.08 6.20 -1.63
CA GLU A 5 -0.30 5.88 -1.21
C GLU A 5 -1.10 7.14 -0.89
N ARG A 6 -0.42 8.19 -0.41
CA ARG A 6 -1.00 9.50 -0.07
C ARG A 6 -0.15 10.65 -0.60
N VAL A 7 -0.81 11.72 -1.02
CA VAL A 7 -0.17 12.95 -1.51
C VAL A 7 -0.70 14.15 -0.73
N ILE A 8 0.22 14.88 -0.09
CA ILE A 8 -0.09 16.16 0.54
C ILE A 8 0.06 17.28 -0.49
N VAL A 9 -0.99 18.06 -0.69
CA VAL A 9 -1.03 19.20 -1.61
C VAL A 9 -1.05 20.50 -0.79
N PRO A 10 0.10 21.20 -0.69
CA PRO A 10 0.12 22.51 -0.03
C PRO A 10 -0.58 23.55 -0.90
N VAL A 11 -1.53 24.27 -0.32
CA VAL A 11 -2.35 25.29 -0.99
C VAL A 11 -2.20 26.59 -0.24
N GLU A 12 -1.66 27.60 -0.91
CA GLU A 12 -1.57 28.94 -0.36
C GLU A 12 -2.98 29.54 -0.23
N THR A 13 -3.28 30.24 0.87
CA THR A 13 -4.59 30.90 1.05
C THR A 13 -4.67 32.20 0.22
N SER A 14 -4.59 32.07 -1.11
CA SER A 14 -4.64 33.16 -2.10
C SER A 14 -5.64 32.87 -3.24
N PHE A 15 -6.01 33.89 -4.02
CA PHE A 15 -7.05 33.83 -5.07
C PHE A 15 -6.85 32.70 -6.09
N PHE A 16 -5.62 32.55 -6.56
CA PHE A 16 -5.27 31.65 -7.66
C PHE A 16 -5.26 30.17 -7.24
N SER A 17 -5.21 29.92 -5.93
CA SER A 17 -4.96 28.59 -5.37
C SER A 17 -6.19 27.68 -5.43
N LEU A 18 -7.41 28.22 -5.38
CA LEU A 18 -8.65 27.44 -5.43
C LEU A 18 -8.94 26.82 -6.81
N GLN A 19 -8.69 27.57 -7.88
CA GLN A 19 -8.87 27.07 -9.25
C GLN A 19 -7.84 25.98 -9.57
N GLY A 20 -6.58 26.20 -9.16
CA GLY A 20 -5.52 25.20 -9.31
C GLY A 20 -5.81 23.91 -8.54
N LEU A 21 -6.36 24.02 -7.32
CA LEU A 21 -6.71 22.86 -6.50
C LEU A 21 -7.82 22.01 -7.14
N SER A 22 -8.86 22.63 -7.70
CA SER A 22 -9.94 21.90 -8.38
C SER A 22 -9.42 21.10 -9.57
N LYS A 23 -8.56 21.71 -10.40
CA LYS A 23 -7.94 21.04 -11.55
C LYS A 23 -7.01 19.91 -11.15
N LEU A 24 -6.27 20.08 -10.04
CA LEU A 24 -5.39 19.05 -9.51
C LEU A 24 -6.19 17.85 -9.01
N ALA A 25 -7.26 18.08 -8.24
CA ALA A 25 -8.14 17.02 -7.75
C ALA A 25 -8.74 16.21 -8.92
N GLU A 26 -9.25 16.89 -9.95
CA GLU A 26 -9.72 16.24 -11.19
C GLU A 26 -8.62 15.41 -11.86
N THR A 27 -7.40 15.94 -11.94
CA THR A 27 -6.27 15.24 -12.58
C THR A 27 -5.86 14.00 -11.80
N VAL A 28 -5.81 14.08 -10.46
CA VAL A 28 -5.46 12.92 -9.61
C VAL A 28 -6.53 11.85 -9.72
N GLN A 29 -7.81 12.22 -9.72
CA GLN A 29 -8.91 11.28 -9.94
C GLN A 29 -8.79 10.55 -11.29
N ILE A 30 -8.53 11.30 -12.38
CA ILE A 30 -8.36 10.71 -13.72
C ILE A 30 -7.15 9.76 -13.78
N ILE A 31 -6.04 10.11 -13.13
CA ILE A 31 -4.86 9.25 -13.06
C ILE A 31 -5.17 7.99 -12.25
N GLY A 32 -5.90 8.12 -11.13
CA GLY A 32 -6.30 6.97 -10.33
C GLY A 32 -7.18 5.99 -11.09
N GLU A 33 -8.18 6.51 -11.81
CA GLU A 33 -9.08 5.70 -12.66
C GLU A 33 -8.34 4.99 -13.81
N ARG A 34 -7.33 5.64 -14.40
CA ARG A 34 -6.56 5.07 -15.54
C ARG A 34 -5.48 4.08 -15.12
N VAL A 35 -4.86 4.28 -13.96
CA VAL A 35 -3.72 3.49 -13.49
C VAL A 35 -4.17 2.40 -12.51
N GLY A 36 -5.41 2.43 -12.04
CA GLY A 36 -5.93 1.50 -11.02
C GLY A 36 -5.31 1.73 -9.64
N HIS A 37 -4.75 2.92 -9.40
CA HIS A 37 -4.07 3.30 -8.16
C HIS A 37 -4.80 4.46 -7.50
N ASN A 38 -5.56 4.20 -6.43
CA ASN A 38 -6.24 5.23 -5.67
C ASN A 38 -5.22 6.00 -4.82
N ILE A 39 -4.97 7.26 -5.18
CA ILE A 39 -4.12 8.16 -4.42
C ILE A 39 -4.99 8.96 -3.46
N ASP A 40 -4.77 8.81 -2.16
CA ASP A 40 -5.41 9.66 -1.15
C ASP A 40 -4.79 11.07 -1.20
N VAL A 41 -5.60 12.08 -1.51
CA VAL A 41 -5.13 13.47 -1.63
C VAL A 41 -5.53 14.24 -0.38
N LYS A 42 -4.54 14.77 0.33
CA LYS A 42 -4.75 15.64 1.50
C LYS A 42 -4.29 17.07 1.24
N VAL A 43 -5.19 18.03 1.41
CA VAL A 43 -4.96 19.46 1.21
C VAL A 43 -4.42 20.08 2.49
N LEU A 44 -3.29 20.79 2.38
CA LEU A 44 -2.69 21.53 3.48
C LEU A 44 -2.78 23.03 3.21
N PRO A 45 -3.63 23.79 3.92
CA PRO A 45 -3.62 25.24 3.82
C PRO A 45 -2.32 25.84 4.37
N THR A 46 -1.67 26.70 3.60
CA THR A 46 -0.37 27.30 3.93
C THR A 46 -0.34 28.82 3.77
N LYS A 47 0.64 29.46 4.42
CA LYS A 47 0.86 30.91 4.44
C LYS A 47 -0.38 31.70 4.87
N PHE A 48 -1.15 31.15 5.81
CA PHE A 48 -2.36 31.80 6.30
C PHE A 48 -2.04 33.05 7.12
N ASP A 49 -2.52 34.22 6.70
CA ASP A 49 -2.43 35.46 7.47
C ASP A 49 -3.74 35.72 8.24
N ARG A 50 -3.72 35.41 9.54
CA ARG A 50 -4.85 35.58 10.47
C ARG A 50 -5.40 37.01 10.55
N ARG A 51 -4.63 38.01 10.14
CA ARG A 51 -5.00 39.43 10.22
C ARG A 51 -5.91 39.85 9.08
N THR A 52 -5.87 39.15 7.95
CA THR A 52 -6.65 39.53 6.78
C THR A 52 -7.99 38.81 6.77
N SER A 53 -9.07 39.56 6.49
CA SER A 53 -10.39 38.97 6.21
C SER A 53 -10.36 38.07 4.99
N TYR A 54 -9.52 38.43 4.01
CA TYR A 54 -9.33 37.73 2.77
C TYR A 54 -8.81 36.30 2.95
N SER A 55 -7.72 36.11 3.71
CA SER A 55 -7.20 34.76 3.99
C SER A 55 -8.23 33.90 4.72
N LYS A 56 -9.06 34.49 5.58
CA LYS A 56 -10.15 33.77 6.27
C LYS A 56 -11.24 33.32 5.29
N GLU A 57 -11.61 34.17 4.34
CA GLU A 57 -12.59 33.83 3.31
C GLU A 57 -12.10 32.69 2.42
N VAL A 58 -10.84 32.76 1.95
CA VAL A 58 -10.24 31.70 1.13
C VAL A 58 -10.14 30.39 1.91
N LEU A 59 -9.71 30.43 3.17
CA LEU A 59 -9.66 29.26 4.04
C LEU A 59 -11.06 28.64 4.23
N GLY A 60 -12.08 29.47 4.42
CA GLY A 60 -13.48 29.03 4.50
C GLY A 60 -13.91 28.28 3.23
N LYS A 61 -13.60 28.82 2.05
CA LYS A 61 -13.89 28.17 0.75
C LYS A 61 -13.16 26.85 0.57
N ILE A 62 -11.92 26.72 1.04
CA ILE A 62 -11.19 25.45 1.04
C ILE A 62 -11.94 24.41 1.88
N TYR A 63 -12.32 24.77 3.11
CA TYR A 63 -13.04 23.85 4.01
C TYR A 63 -14.51 23.62 3.65
N GLU A 64 -15.12 24.48 2.85
CA GLU A 64 -16.46 24.24 2.31
C GLU A 64 -16.41 23.18 1.21
N ARG A 65 -15.40 23.24 0.33
CA ARG A 65 -15.31 22.36 -0.85
C ARG A 65 -14.50 21.09 -0.62
N PHE A 66 -13.53 21.10 0.28
CA PHE A 66 -12.54 20.03 0.46
C PHE A 66 -12.39 19.61 1.92
N ARG A 67 -13.43 19.75 2.76
CA ARG A 67 -13.35 19.49 4.21
C ARG A 67 -12.69 18.15 4.55
N GLU A 68 -13.21 17.06 4.00
CA GLU A 68 -12.78 15.69 4.29
C GLU A 68 -11.38 15.38 3.73
N LEU A 69 -11.00 16.13 2.71
CA LEU A 69 -9.69 16.04 2.07
C LEU A 69 -8.68 17.01 2.69
N SER A 70 -9.04 17.87 3.64
CA SER A 70 -8.14 18.89 4.18
C SER A 70 -7.63 18.53 5.57
N PHE A 71 -6.37 18.86 5.85
CA PHE A 71 -5.87 18.87 7.22
C PHE A 71 -6.60 19.92 8.05
N THR A 72 -6.77 19.62 9.34
CA THR A 72 -7.28 20.60 10.29
C THR A 72 -6.19 21.64 10.61
N THR A 73 -4.93 21.21 10.58
CA THR A 73 -3.78 22.09 10.72
C THR A 73 -3.64 23.03 9.53
N VAL A 74 -3.36 24.30 9.84
CA VAL A 74 -3.06 25.37 8.88
C VAL A 74 -1.67 25.93 9.19
N ILE A 75 -0.82 26.02 8.18
CA ILE A 75 0.51 26.64 8.36
C ILE A 75 0.36 28.15 8.24
N ASN A 76 0.59 28.87 9.35
CA ASN A 76 0.47 30.32 9.38
C ASN A 76 1.66 31.00 8.69
N LEU A 77 1.43 32.21 8.19
CA LEU A 77 2.54 33.08 7.76
C LEU A 77 3.39 33.43 8.99
N ASN A 78 4.65 32.97 8.99
CA ASN A 78 5.56 33.13 10.12
C ASN A 78 6.95 33.59 9.64
N GLU A 79 7.49 34.62 10.29
CA GLU A 79 8.79 35.21 9.94
C GLU A 79 9.95 34.25 10.22
N LYS A 80 9.90 33.50 11.32
CA LYS A 80 10.91 32.49 11.67
C LYS A 80 10.99 31.35 10.65
N LEU A 81 9.85 30.95 10.05
CA LEU A 81 9.87 29.99 8.94
C LEU A 81 10.60 30.56 7.70
N ARG A 82 10.39 31.85 7.40
CA ARG A 82 11.07 32.52 6.27
C ARG A 82 12.57 32.66 6.50
N GLU A 83 12.97 33.07 7.71
CA GLU A 83 14.37 33.15 8.13
C GLU A 83 15.05 31.77 8.07
N ALA A 84 14.41 30.74 8.66
CA ALA A 84 14.92 29.36 8.64
C ALA A 84 15.15 28.87 7.20
N THR A 85 14.20 29.14 6.30
CA THR A 85 14.30 28.79 4.87
C THR A 85 15.48 29.50 4.20
N SER A 86 15.69 30.78 4.49
CA SER A 86 16.81 31.56 3.92
C SER A 86 18.19 31.06 4.38
N LEU A 87 18.25 30.42 5.54
CA LEU A 87 19.47 29.85 6.12
C LEU A 87 19.62 28.35 5.81
N GLY A 88 18.63 27.73 5.17
CA GLY A 88 18.64 26.29 4.87
C GLY A 88 18.52 25.40 6.11
N LEU A 89 18.02 25.94 7.22
CA LEU A 89 17.87 25.21 8.48
C LEU A 89 16.42 24.76 8.68
N PRO A 90 16.18 23.55 9.21
CA PRO A 90 14.85 23.13 9.57
C PRO A 90 14.33 24.00 10.74
N ILE A 91 13.02 24.24 10.77
CA ILE A 91 12.40 25.07 11.82
C ILE A 91 12.58 24.47 13.23
N THR A 92 12.75 23.15 13.30
CA THR A 92 13.04 22.41 14.53
C THR A 92 14.37 22.81 15.17
N GLU A 93 15.36 23.16 14.36
CA GLU A 93 16.68 23.61 14.83
C GLU A 93 16.74 25.13 14.95
N TYR A 94 16.18 25.85 13.98
CA TYR A 94 16.26 27.32 13.94
C TYR A 94 15.43 28.00 15.04
N ALA A 95 14.19 27.56 15.23
CA ALA A 95 13.26 28.20 16.18
C ALA A 95 12.21 27.21 16.74
N PRO A 96 12.62 26.29 17.63
CA PRO A 96 11.76 25.23 18.19
C PRO A 96 10.58 25.76 19.03
N ASP A 97 10.63 27.00 19.52
CA ASP A 97 9.52 27.59 20.29
C ASP A 97 8.55 28.43 19.43
N SER A 98 8.83 28.57 18.13
CA SER A 98 8.06 29.42 17.23
C SER A 98 6.65 28.87 16.95
N THR A 99 5.72 29.75 16.56
CA THR A 99 4.41 29.30 16.10
C THR A 99 4.51 28.46 14.82
N GLY A 100 5.47 28.76 13.94
CA GLY A 100 5.74 27.94 12.75
C GLY A 100 6.17 26.51 13.09
N PHE A 101 7.01 26.33 14.11
CA PHE A 101 7.34 24.99 14.62
C PHE A 101 6.09 24.27 15.14
N LYS A 102 5.26 24.95 15.94
CA LYS A 102 4.02 24.37 16.49
C LYS A 102 3.04 23.95 15.39
N ASP A 103 2.92 24.74 14.32
CA ASP A 103 2.09 24.40 13.16
C ASP A 103 2.59 23.10 12.50
N TYR A 104 3.89 22.97 12.22
CA TYR A 104 4.45 21.74 11.64
C TYR A 104 4.40 20.54 12.58
N LEU A 105 4.53 20.74 13.90
CA LEU A 105 4.38 19.68 14.89
C LEU A 105 2.95 19.14 14.93
N ASN A 106 1.95 20.02 14.85
CA ASN A 106 0.55 19.61 14.77
C ASN A 106 0.25 18.89 13.45
N LEU A 107 0.79 19.38 12.33
CA LEU A 107 0.69 18.69 11.05
C LEU A 107 1.29 17.29 11.13
N ALA A 108 2.50 17.15 11.69
CA ALA A 108 3.15 15.85 11.86
C ALA A 108 2.28 14.89 12.68
N ARG A 109 1.64 15.38 13.75
CA ARG A 109 0.69 14.59 14.55
C ARG A 109 -0.53 14.15 13.74
N GLU A 110 -1.10 15.04 12.92
CA GLU A 110 -2.22 14.67 12.05
C GLU A 110 -1.81 13.64 11.00
N VAL A 111 -0.64 13.79 10.37
CA VAL A 111 -0.11 12.81 9.40
C VAL A 111 0.08 11.44 10.05
N MET A 112 0.71 11.38 11.22
CA MET A 112 0.90 10.13 11.96
C MET A 112 -0.43 9.52 12.46
N ALA A 113 -1.48 10.32 12.63
CA ALA A 113 -2.79 9.81 12.98
C ALA A 113 -3.50 9.19 11.77
N LEU A 114 -3.30 9.74 10.56
CA LEU A 114 -3.81 9.15 9.31
C LEU A 114 -3.18 7.78 9.02
N GLU A 115 -1.92 7.57 9.41
CA GLU A 115 -1.27 6.26 9.36
C GLU A 115 -1.86 5.25 10.37
N ARG A 116 -2.55 5.72 11.41
CA ARG A 116 -3.23 4.88 12.41
C ARG A 116 -4.73 4.68 12.14
N GLU A 117 -5.35 5.61 11.41
CA GLU A 117 -6.72 5.49 10.86
C GLU A 117 -6.77 4.66 9.57
N GLU A 118 -5.62 4.20 9.07
CA GLU A 118 -5.56 2.83 8.58
C GLU A 118 -5.91 1.92 9.77
N GLU A 119 -7.21 1.85 10.10
CA GLU A 119 -7.85 0.62 10.55
C GLU A 119 -7.09 -0.50 9.83
N PRO A 120 -6.46 -1.46 10.54
CA PRO A 120 -5.77 -2.54 9.87
C PRO A 120 -6.79 -3.10 8.92
N LEU A 121 -6.63 -2.83 7.60
CA LEU A 121 -7.56 -3.17 6.52
C LEU A 121 -8.24 -4.41 6.99
N ALA A 122 -9.52 -4.37 7.40
CA ALA A 122 -10.17 -5.48 8.11
C ALA A 122 -9.58 -6.77 7.56
N VAL A 123 -8.62 -7.41 8.28
CA VAL A 123 -7.54 -8.20 7.61
C VAL A 123 -8.26 -9.00 6.56
N PRO A 124 -8.14 -8.71 5.24
CA PRO A 124 -8.87 -9.50 4.26
C PRO A 124 -8.38 -10.89 4.57
N GLU A 125 -9.24 -11.74 5.16
CA GLU A 125 -8.80 -12.83 6.04
C GLU A 125 -7.62 -13.48 5.35
N THR A 126 -6.39 -13.33 5.89
CA THR A 126 -5.20 -13.56 5.07
C THR A 126 -5.38 -14.91 4.40
N PRO A 127 -5.49 -14.97 3.06
CA PRO A 127 -6.16 -16.08 2.42
C PRO A 127 -5.37 -17.33 2.77
N LEU A 128 -6.05 -18.26 3.45
CA LEU A 128 -5.45 -19.51 3.88
C LEU A 128 -5.19 -20.38 2.65
N GLY A 129 -4.18 -21.23 2.75
CA GLY A 129 -3.67 -22.02 1.63
C GLY A 129 -2.54 -21.32 0.86
N PRO A 130 -2.11 -21.91 -0.27
CA PRO A 130 -1.02 -21.40 -1.09
C PRO A 130 -1.46 -20.24 -1.99
N GLN A 131 -0.62 -19.22 -2.10
CA GLN A 131 -0.77 -18.07 -2.97
C GLN A 131 0.45 -17.95 -3.89
N VAL A 132 0.23 -17.94 -5.20
CA VAL A 132 1.31 -17.75 -6.19
C VAL A 132 1.58 -16.26 -6.36
N VAL A 133 2.82 -15.85 -6.08
CA VAL A 133 3.33 -14.47 -6.19
C VAL A 133 4.62 -14.49 -7.01
N CYS A 134 5.72 -13.85 -6.56
CA CYS A 134 7.08 -14.08 -7.09
C CYS A 134 7.73 -15.41 -6.61
N GLY A 135 6.89 -16.36 -6.20
CA GLY A 135 7.18 -17.61 -5.50
C GLY A 135 5.85 -18.18 -5.00
N VAL A 136 5.85 -19.00 -3.96
CA VAL A 136 4.62 -19.47 -3.31
C VAL A 136 4.65 -19.12 -1.83
N LEU A 137 3.59 -18.45 -1.39
CA LEU A 137 3.31 -18.13 0.01
C LEU A 137 2.24 -19.09 0.52
N PHE A 138 2.58 -19.97 1.45
CA PHE A 138 1.63 -20.86 2.12
C PHE A 138 1.19 -20.25 3.45
N ASN A 139 -0.11 -20.05 3.61
CA ASN A 139 -0.70 -19.49 4.83
C ASN A 139 -1.52 -20.58 5.55
N VAL A 140 -1.17 -20.90 6.79
CA VAL A 140 -1.91 -21.87 7.60
C VAL A 140 -2.18 -21.32 9.00
N ARG A 141 -3.44 -21.39 9.44
CA ARG A 141 -3.84 -20.94 10.77
C ARG A 141 -3.70 -22.10 11.77
N ALA A 142 -2.77 -21.97 12.70
CA ALA A 142 -2.51 -22.96 13.75
C ALA A 142 -2.12 -22.24 15.05
N PRO A 143 -3.11 -21.65 15.76
CA PRO A 143 -2.84 -20.71 16.85
C PRO A 143 -2.20 -21.32 18.08
N TYR A 144 -2.48 -22.60 18.32
CA TYR A 144 -1.94 -23.33 19.46
C TYR A 144 -0.70 -24.17 19.12
N ALA A 145 -0.29 -24.19 17.85
CA ALA A 145 0.89 -24.95 17.44
C ALA A 145 2.16 -24.30 18.01
N ARG A 146 3.08 -25.14 18.48
CA ARG A 146 4.42 -24.70 18.88
C ARG A 146 5.29 -24.52 17.66
N GLU A 147 5.14 -25.42 16.69
CA GLU A 147 5.89 -25.40 15.45
C GLU A 147 5.01 -25.84 14.27
N VAL A 148 5.16 -25.14 13.15
CA VAL A 148 4.65 -25.55 11.85
C VAL A 148 5.82 -25.54 10.91
N LYS A 149 6.13 -26.66 10.25
CA LYS A 149 7.13 -26.76 9.18
C LYS A 149 6.47 -27.10 7.85
N LEU A 150 7.10 -26.71 6.75
CA LEU A 150 6.66 -27.02 5.39
C LEU A 150 7.63 -28.00 4.72
N ALA A 151 7.10 -29.07 4.13
CA ALA A 151 7.88 -30.00 3.33
C ALA A 151 7.15 -30.35 2.04
N GLY A 152 7.89 -30.57 0.97
CA GLY A 152 7.34 -30.94 -0.33
C GLY A 152 8.43 -31.32 -1.32
N ASP A 153 8.02 -31.56 -2.57
CA ASP A 153 8.92 -32.00 -3.65
C ASP A 153 10.11 -31.04 -3.84
N PHE A 154 9.85 -29.74 -3.69
CA PHE A 154 10.82 -28.66 -3.85
C PHE A 154 11.94 -28.64 -2.80
N ASN A 155 11.71 -29.22 -1.62
CA ASN A 155 12.73 -29.34 -0.58
C ASN A 155 13.03 -30.79 -0.21
N GLN A 156 12.80 -31.72 -1.15
CA GLN A 156 13.01 -33.16 -0.97
C GLN A 156 12.37 -33.70 0.32
N TRP A 157 11.22 -33.15 0.70
CA TRP A 157 10.51 -33.49 1.92
C TRP A 157 11.32 -33.30 3.22
N VAL A 158 12.35 -32.44 3.20
CA VAL A 158 13.10 -32.01 4.39
C VAL A 158 12.39 -30.79 5.00
N PRO A 159 11.77 -30.89 6.19
CA PRO A 159 10.95 -29.82 6.76
C PRO A 159 11.71 -28.49 6.91
N ASP A 160 11.12 -27.41 6.40
CA ASP A 160 11.63 -26.02 6.44
C ASP A 160 13.00 -25.78 5.77
N ARG A 161 13.54 -26.75 5.03
CA ARG A 161 14.76 -26.51 4.24
C ARG A 161 14.48 -25.49 3.15
N ASP A 162 15.24 -24.38 3.16
CA ASP A 162 15.11 -23.24 2.26
C ASP A 162 13.72 -22.58 2.27
N VAL A 163 13.01 -22.65 3.41
CA VAL A 163 11.69 -22.04 3.61
C VAL A 163 11.79 -20.84 4.55
N LEU A 164 11.36 -19.66 4.10
CA LEU A 164 11.20 -18.51 4.98
C LEU A 164 9.92 -18.64 5.79
N THR A 165 10.01 -18.52 7.11
CA THR A 165 8.89 -18.73 8.03
C THR A 165 8.62 -17.48 8.87
N ILE A 166 7.36 -17.06 8.91
CA ILE A 166 6.87 -15.97 9.78
C ILE A 166 5.63 -16.48 10.52
N ARG A 167 5.54 -16.17 11.82
CA ARG A 167 4.34 -16.40 12.63
C ARG A 167 3.87 -15.07 13.19
N ASP A 168 2.58 -14.76 13.07
CA ASP A 168 2.00 -13.58 13.71
C ASP A 168 1.44 -13.87 15.12
N GLU A 169 1.06 -12.81 15.84
CA GLU A 169 0.52 -12.88 17.20
C GLU A 169 -0.82 -13.63 17.29
N GLN A 170 -1.53 -13.78 16.16
CA GLN A 170 -2.84 -14.43 16.06
C GLN A 170 -2.72 -15.91 15.68
N GLY A 171 -1.50 -16.40 15.44
CA GLY A 171 -1.23 -17.80 15.15
C GLY A 171 -1.35 -18.21 13.69
N LEU A 172 -1.25 -17.24 12.77
CA LEU A 172 -1.09 -17.50 11.35
C LEU A 172 0.38 -17.75 11.03
N TRP A 173 0.65 -18.87 10.38
CA TRP A 173 1.97 -19.25 9.91
C TRP A 173 2.07 -19.00 8.42
N LYS A 174 3.07 -18.22 8.01
CA LYS A 174 3.38 -17.86 6.63
C LYS A 174 4.69 -18.52 6.22
N LYS A 175 4.67 -19.28 5.14
CA LYS A 175 5.83 -20.01 4.60
C LYS A 175 6.08 -19.54 3.17
N PHE A 176 7.26 -19.02 2.87
CA PHE A 176 7.60 -18.56 1.52
C PHE A 176 8.70 -19.42 0.91
N VAL A 177 8.46 -19.88 -0.33
CA VAL A 177 9.41 -20.67 -1.12
C VAL A 177 9.43 -20.14 -2.55
N LEU A 178 10.63 -19.97 -3.12
CA LEU A 178 10.79 -19.65 -4.54
C LEU A 178 10.61 -20.92 -5.36
N LEU A 179 9.46 -21.06 -6.04
CA LEU A 179 9.15 -22.21 -6.87
C LEU A 179 9.07 -21.82 -8.35
N PRO A 180 9.83 -22.47 -9.24
CA PRO A 180 9.62 -22.37 -10.68
C PRO A 180 8.24 -22.88 -11.10
N LYS A 181 7.83 -22.56 -12.34
CA LYS A 181 6.64 -23.12 -12.96
C LYS A 181 6.65 -24.66 -12.87
N GLY A 182 5.57 -25.25 -12.38
CA GLY A 182 5.47 -26.69 -12.16
C GLY A 182 4.38 -27.04 -11.15
N SER A 183 4.14 -28.34 -10.98
CA SER A 183 3.23 -28.86 -9.96
C SER A 183 4.02 -29.51 -8.85
N TYR A 184 3.71 -29.18 -7.60
CA TYR A 184 4.46 -29.62 -6.42
C TYR A 184 3.51 -30.17 -5.36
N HIS A 185 3.86 -31.32 -4.80
CA HIS A 185 3.21 -31.85 -3.60
C HIS A 185 3.85 -31.27 -2.35
N TYR A 186 3.03 -31.04 -1.34
CA TYR A 186 3.48 -30.54 -0.05
C TYR A 186 2.59 -31.00 1.10
N LYS A 187 3.13 -30.89 2.31
CA LYS A 187 2.45 -31.05 3.59
C LYS A 187 3.02 -30.10 4.64
N PHE A 188 2.23 -29.87 5.67
CA PHE A 188 2.70 -29.29 6.91
C PHE A 188 3.10 -30.38 7.91
N LEU A 189 4.13 -30.12 8.69
CA LEU A 189 4.44 -30.86 9.91
C LEU A 189 4.08 -29.92 11.08
N ILE A 190 2.98 -30.19 11.77
CA ILE A 190 2.47 -29.36 12.86
C ILE A 190 2.63 -30.13 14.16
N ASP A 191 3.50 -29.66 15.05
CA ASP A 191 3.83 -30.34 16.32
C ASP A 191 4.12 -31.84 16.12
N ASP A 192 5.03 -32.16 15.20
CA ASP A 192 5.46 -33.52 14.81
C ASP A 192 4.41 -34.40 14.08
N GLU A 193 3.24 -33.84 13.76
CA GLU A 193 2.20 -34.53 12.98
C GLU A 193 2.13 -34.03 11.53
N TRP A 194 2.20 -34.95 10.56
CA TRP A 194 2.01 -34.62 9.15
C TRP A 194 0.54 -34.31 8.86
N LYS A 195 0.28 -33.11 8.32
CA LYS A 195 -1.05 -32.62 7.99
C LYS A 195 -1.06 -32.09 6.55
N GLU A 196 -2.12 -32.43 5.84
CA GLU A 196 -2.48 -31.76 4.58
C GLU A 196 -2.93 -30.34 4.88
N ASP A 197 -2.86 -29.49 3.85
CA ASP A 197 -3.38 -28.14 3.93
C ASP A 197 -4.92 -28.18 3.93
N PRO A 198 -5.58 -27.80 5.05
CA PRO A 198 -7.04 -27.84 5.13
C PRO A 198 -7.72 -26.84 4.18
N HIS A 199 -6.96 -25.86 3.67
CA HIS A 199 -7.44 -24.77 2.82
C HIS A 199 -7.02 -24.95 1.36
N ASN A 200 -6.36 -26.06 1.03
CA ASN A 200 -6.10 -26.48 -0.33
C ASN A 200 -6.57 -27.94 -0.54
N PRO A 201 -7.86 -28.15 -0.85
CA PRO A 201 -8.45 -29.47 -1.00
C PRO A 201 -8.04 -30.18 -2.30
N ILE A 202 -7.16 -29.59 -3.12
CA ILE A 202 -6.62 -30.24 -4.31
C ILE A 202 -5.63 -31.31 -3.84
N VAL A 203 -6.14 -32.53 -3.69
CA VAL A 203 -5.37 -33.72 -3.35
C VAL A 203 -5.17 -34.52 -4.63
N SER A 204 -3.92 -34.78 -5.02
CA SER A 204 -3.65 -35.82 -6.00
C SER A 204 -3.63 -37.16 -5.25
N GLY A 205 -4.39 -38.14 -5.73
CA GLY A 205 -4.32 -39.50 -5.20
C GLY A 205 -2.94 -40.07 -5.52
N ALA A 206 -2.05 -40.10 -4.52
CA ALA A 206 -0.73 -40.65 -4.70
C ALA A 206 -0.81 -42.16 -4.98
N GLN A 207 -0.11 -42.61 -6.02
CA GLN A 207 0.40 -43.97 -6.03
C GLN A 207 1.08 -44.19 -4.67
N ASN A 208 0.63 -45.20 -3.91
CA ASN A 208 1.12 -45.62 -2.58
C ASN A 208 0.33 -45.14 -1.34
N GLY A 209 -0.83 -44.49 -1.49
CA GLY A 209 -1.76 -44.28 -0.37
C GLY A 209 -1.38 -43.18 0.64
N LEU A 210 -0.35 -42.38 0.35
CA LEU A 210 0.01 -41.18 1.11
C LEU A 210 -0.60 -39.95 0.42
N THR A 211 -1.74 -39.48 0.90
CA THR A 211 -2.41 -38.26 0.40
C THR A 211 -1.58 -37.02 0.70
N SER A 212 -1.54 -36.03 -0.21
CA SER A 212 -0.80 -34.75 -0.03
C SER A 212 -1.48 -33.61 -0.79
N SER A 213 -1.26 -32.37 -0.36
CA SER A 213 -1.80 -31.18 -1.04
C SER A 213 -0.96 -30.86 -2.28
N LEU A 214 -1.62 -30.44 -3.36
CA LEU A 214 -0.99 -30.11 -4.65
C LEU A 214 -1.10 -28.61 -4.92
N ILE A 215 0.00 -27.99 -5.33
CA ILE A 215 0.00 -26.63 -5.89
C ILE A 215 0.59 -26.64 -7.30
N THR A 216 -0.07 -25.98 -8.23
CA THR A 216 0.45 -25.72 -9.58
C THR A 216 0.84 -24.26 -9.68
N VAL A 217 2.14 -24.03 -9.87
CA VAL A 217 2.70 -22.72 -10.19
C VAL A 217 2.62 -22.57 -11.70
N GLU A 218 1.67 -21.79 -12.18
CA GLU A 218 1.68 -21.31 -13.55
C GLU A 218 2.74 -20.21 -13.71
N GLU A 219 3.11 -19.87 -14.95
CA GLU A 219 4.13 -18.85 -15.21
C GLU A 219 3.79 -17.57 -14.44
N VAL A 220 4.74 -17.09 -13.62
CA VAL A 220 4.56 -15.90 -12.80
C VAL A 220 4.33 -14.71 -13.72
N THR A 221 3.08 -14.42 -14.06
CA THR A 221 2.72 -13.08 -14.47
C THR A 221 2.86 -12.24 -13.23
N LEU A 222 3.93 -11.44 -13.16
CA LEU A 222 3.91 -10.21 -12.36
C LEU A 222 2.55 -9.56 -12.68
N PRO A 223 1.63 -9.40 -11.71
CA PRO A 223 0.31 -8.85 -11.98
C PRO A 223 0.33 -7.41 -12.52
N LEU A 224 1.53 -6.81 -12.65
CA LEU A 224 1.76 -5.40 -12.97
C LEU A 224 2.52 -5.16 -14.28
N LEU A 225 2.37 -6.01 -15.31
CA LEU A 225 2.95 -5.68 -16.63
C LEU A 225 2.17 -6.17 -17.88
N LYS A 226 0.87 -6.45 -17.77
CA LYS A 226 0.01 -6.76 -18.93
C LYS A 226 -1.09 -5.74 -19.26
N ALA A 227 -1.14 -4.62 -18.54
CA ALA A 227 -1.80 -3.42 -19.07
C ALA A 227 -0.71 -2.52 -19.68
N VAL A 228 -0.94 -1.98 -20.87
CA VAL A 228 -0.02 -1.12 -21.66
C VAL A 228 0.97 -1.85 -22.56
N ILE A 229 0.51 -2.72 -23.45
CA ILE A 229 0.86 -2.63 -24.88
C ILE A 229 -0.36 -3.11 -25.70
N PRO A 230 -1.13 -2.24 -26.38
CA PRO A 230 -2.00 -2.71 -27.44
C PRO A 230 -1.10 -3.17 -28.59
N VAL A 231 -1.15 -4.47 -28.89
CA VAL A 231 -0.65 -5.02 -30.16
C VAL A 231 -1.32 -4.24 -31.28
N GLY A 232 -0.51 -3.51 -32.06
CA GLY A 232 -0.98 -2.64 -33.12
C GLY A 232 -1.86 -3.40 -34.11
N THR A 233 -3.07 -2.91 -34.30
CA THR A 233 -3.93 -3.29 -35.41
C THR A 233 -3.30 -2.77 -36.70
N THR A 234 -3.08 -3.70 -37.64
CA THR A 234 -2.71 -3.45 -39.04
C THR A 234 -3.60 -2.41 -39.70
N PRO A 235 -3.05 -1.48 -40.52
CA PRO A 235 -3.87 -0.57 -41.30
C PRO A 235 -4.52 -1.31 -42.48
N SER A 236 -5.83 -1.15 -42.64
CA SER A 236 -6.57 -1.55 -43.85
C SER A 236 -6.26 -0.60 -45.01
N PRO A 237 -6.24 -1.06 -46.27
CA PRO A 237 -5.75 -0.29 -47.42
C PRO A 237 -6.77 0.77 -47.85
N ASN A 238 -6.29 2.00 -48.03
CA ASN A 238 -7.11 3.10 -48.50
C ASN A 238 -7.35 3.00 -50.01
N THR A 239 -8.62 3.18 -50.37
CA THR A 239 -9.20 3.20 -51.72
C THR A 239 -8.54 4.24 -52.61
N GLN A 240 -8.12 3.82 -53.81
CA GLN A 240 -7.92 4.69 -54.96
C GLN A 240 -9.29 5.14 -55.51
N ARG A 241 -9.53 6.45 -55.54
CA ARG A 241 -9.90 7.26 -56.74
C ARG A 241 -10.36 8.65 -56.34
#